data_AF-A0A0W8G7W4-F1
#
_entry.id   AF-A0A0W8G7W4-F1
#
_cell.length_a   1.000
_cell.length_b   1.000
_cell.length_c   1.000
_cell.angle_alpha   90.00
_cell.angle_beta   90.00
_cell.angle_gamma   90.00
#
_symmetry.space_group_name_H-M   'P 1'
#
loop_
_entity.id
_entity.type
_entity.pdbx_description
1 polymer ?
#
loop_
_entity_poly.entity_id
_entity_poly.type
_entity_poly.pdbx_seq_one_letter_code
_entity_poly.pdbx_strand_id
1 'polypeptide(L)'
;MTTATSVLGGLFGYLIGFYAFSWIEPFLRASRYWDSYQTAVTWFEAWGFWAVFIAGFSPIPYKVFTIAAGAMSMTMLPFVLASLIGRGMRFFLVAGMMALGGEKMEAALHKYVDRLGWATVGLAGACLLVYL
;
A
#
# COMPACT_ATOMS: atom_id res chain seq x y z
N MET A 1 -11.27 -5.76 15.48
CA MET A 1 -9.86 -5.78 15.93
C MET A 1 -8.89 -5.68 14.74
N THR A 2 -9.03 -6.51 13.71
CA THR A 2 -8.15 -6.56 12.51
C THR A 2 -7.93 -5.21 11.82
N THR A 3 -8.96 -4.41 11.59
CA THR A 3 -8.83 -3.10 10.92
C THR A 3 -8.01 -2.11 11.74
N ALA A 4 -8.24 -2.04 13.07
CA ALA A 4 -7.50 -1.14 13.95
C ALA A 4 -6.01 -1.52 14.01
N THR A 5 -5.69 -2.80 14.21
CA THR A 5 -4.30 -3.28 14.20
C THR A 5 -3.63 -3.10 12.84
N SER A 6 -4.37 -3.25 11.74
CA SER A 6 -3.85 -3.02 10.38
C SER A 6 -3.56 -1.54 10.12
N VAL A 7 -4.40 -0.63 10.62
CA VAL A 7 -4.17 0.82 10.48
C VAL A 7 -2.99 1.24 11.36
N LEU A 8 -2.89 0.73 12.59
CA LEU A 8 -1.73 0.96 13.47
C LEU A 8 -0.42 0.47 12.84
N GLY A 9 -0.42 -0.73 12.23
CA GLY A 9 0.73 -1.22 11.47
C GLY A 9 1.07 -0.35 10.24
N GLY A 10 0.06 0.22 9.58
CA GLY A 10 0.26 1.19 8.50
C GLY A 10 0.83 2.52 8.99
N LEU A 11 0.38 3.00 10.16
CA LEU A 11 0.92 4.17 10.83
C LEU A 11 2.39 3.97 11.20
N PHE A 12 2.74 2.78 11.70
CA PHE A 12 4.12 2.42 11.98
C PHE A 12 4.97 2.41 10.70
N GLY A 13 4.46 1.87 9.60
CA GLY A 13 5.10 1.94 8.28
C GLY A 13 5.32 3.38 7.79
N TYR A 14 4.31 4.25 7.97
CA TYR A 14 4.42 5.68 7.68
C TYR A 14 5.53 6.34 8.51
N LEU A 15 5.59 6.07 9.81
CA LEU A 15 6.65 6.61 10.67
C LEU A 15 8.04 6.11 10.26
N ILE A 16 8.17 4.83 9.91
CA ILE A 16 9.42 4.27 9.38
C ILE A 16 9.84 5.05 8.13
N GLY A 17 8.94 5.22 7.17
CA GLY A 17 9.23 5.97 5.94
C GLY A 17 9.68 7.40 6.24
N PHE A 18 8.96 8.10 7.12
CA PHE A 18 9.24 9.48 7.48
C PHE A 18 10.62 9.64 8.14
N TYR A 19 10.93 8.83 9.15
CA TYR A 19 12.22 8.92 9.84
C TYR A 19 13.38 8.38 8.99
N ALA A 20 13.21 7.24 8.32
CA ALA A 20 14.26 6.64 7.52
C ALA A 20 14.61 7.48 6.29
N PHE A 21 13.65 8.26 5.75
CA PHE A 21 13.92 9.12 4.60
C PHE A 21 15.01 10.15 4.89
N SER A 22 15.03 10.77 6.08
CA SER A 22 16.07 11.74 6.44
C SER A 22 17.50 11.18 6.38
N TRP A 23 17.67 9.86 6.56
CA TRP A 23 18.97 9.19 6.46
C TRP A 23 19.37 8.90 5.01
N ILE A 24 18.38 8.64 4.15
CA ILE A 24 18.56 8.31 2.72
C ILE A 24 18.61 9.55 1.85
N GLU A 25 17.96 10.63 2.25
CA GLU A 25 17.83 11.90 1.53
C GLU A 25 19.17 12.43 0.97
N PRO A 26 20.28 12.54 1.74
CA PRO A 26 21.53 13.07 1.18
C PRO A 26 22.10 12.19 0.07
N PHE A 27 21.99 10.85 0.19
CA PHE A 27 22.42 9.92 -0.84
C PHE A 27 21.50 9.98 -2.07
N LEU A 28 20.19 10.15 -1.86
CA LEU A 28 19.22 10.25 -2.94
C LEU A 28 19.40 11.55 -3.74
N ARG A 29 19.63 12.67 -3.05
CA ARG A 29 19.96 13.98 -3.66
C ARG A 29 21.24 13.93 -4.50
N ALA A 30 22.23 13.16 -4.07
CA ALA A 30 23.47 12.95 -4.81
C ALA A 30 23.33 11.94 -5.97
N SER A 31 22.20 11.25 -6.08
CA SER A 31 21.94 10.24 -7.10
C SER A 31 21.19 10.80 -8.31
N ARG A 32 21.25 10.08 -9.43
CA ARG A 32 20.45 10.39 -10.63
C ARG A 32 18.92 10.30 -10.43
N TYR A 33 18.47 9.76 -9.30
CA TYR A 33 17.05 9.51 -9.04
C TYR A 33 16.36 10.65 -8.31
N TRP A 34 17.07 11.73 -7.96
CA TRP A 34 16.49 12.86 -7.24
C TRP A 34 15.32 13.51 -7.99
N ASP A 35 15.48 13.81 -9.28
CA ASP A 35 14.42 14.45 -10.07
C ASP A 35 13.19 13.53 -10.24
N SER A 36 13.43 12.22 -10.42
CA SER A 36 12.35 11.23 -10.45
C SER A 36 11.63 11.13 -9.11
N TYR A 37 12.36 11.24 -8.00
CA TYR A 37 11.78 11.28 -6.66
C TYR A 37 10.93 12.53 -6.45
N GLN A 38 11.41 13.72 -6.83
CA GLN A 38 10.62 14.95 -6.72
C GLN A 38 9.34 14.88 -7.57
N THR A 39 9.44 14.31 -8.77
CA THR A 39 8.25 14.05 -9.61
C THR A 39 7.27 13.12 -8.88
N ALA A 40 7.78 12.03 -8.29
CA ALA A 40 6.94 11.11 -7.51
C ALA A 40 6.27 11.82 -6.32
N VAL A 41 6.98 12.70 -5.61
CA VAL A 41 6.42 13.51 -4.51
C VAL A 41 5.27 14.38 -5.03
N THR A 42 5.44 15.10 -6.14
CA THR A 42 4.38 15.96 -6.69
C THR A 42 3.14 15.16 -7.11
N TRP A 43 3.34 13.96 -7.69
CA TRP A 43 2.22 13.07 -7.98
C TRP A 43 1.57 12.53 -6.72
N PHE A 44 2.35 12.27 -5.67
CA PHE A 44 1.83 11.80 -4.40
C PHE A 44 1.06 12.89 -3.63
N GLU A 45 1.42 14.16 -3.80
CA GLU A 45 0.64 15.28 -3.27
C GLU A 45 -0.75 15.36 -3.92
N ALA A 46 -0.82 15.14 -5.25
CA ALA A 46 -2.09 15.20 -5.98
C ALA A 46 -2.94 13.92 -5.85
N TRP A 47 -2.30 12.75 -5.89
CA TRP A 47 -2.96 11.44 -6.03
C TRP A 47 -2.74 10.49 -4.85
N GLY A 48 -1.96 10.90 -3.83
CA GLY A 48 -1.55 10.02 -2.73
C GLY A 48 -2.73 9.41 -1.97
N PHE A 49 -3.83 10.14 -1.80
CA PHE A 49 -5.07 9.61 -1.20
C PHE A 49 -5.59 8.40 -1.98
N TRP A 50 -5.73 8.54 -3.31
CA TRP A 50 -6.22 7.48 -4.18
C TRP A 50 -5.23 6.33 -4.28
N ALA A 51 -3.93 6.63 -4.35
CA ALA A 51 -2.88 5.62 -4.37
C ALA A 51 -2.92 4.73 -3.11
N VAL A 52 -3.02 5.33 -1.91
CA VAL A 52 -3.10 4.60 -0.65
C VAL A 52 -4.43 3.84 -0.52
N PHE A 53 -5.55 4.45 -0.94
CA PHE A 53 -6.85 3.80 -0.94
C PHE A 53 -6.87 2.54 -1.82
N ILE A 54 -6.44 2.67 -3.09
CA ILE A 54 -6.38 1.56 -4.04
C ILE A 54 -5.40 0.49 -3.55
N ALA A 55 -4.23 0.89 -3.03
CA ALA A 55 -3.28 -0.07 -2.45
C ALA A 55 -3.85 -0.80 -1.23
N GLY A 56 -4.65 -0.11 -0.40
CA GLY A 56 -5.30 -0.69 0.78
C GLY A 56 -6.41 -1.67 0.43
N PHE A 57 -7.17 -1.38 -0.62
CA PHE A 57 -8.28 -2.19 -1.10
C PHE A 57 -7.83 -3.39 -1.95
N SER A 58 -6.85 -3.18 -2.83
CA SER A 58 -6.34 -4.17 -3.78
C SER A 58 -5.45 -5.25 -3.12
N PRO A 59 -5.16 -6.37 -3.81
CA PRO A 59 -4.21 -7.37 -3.35
C PRO A 59 -2.73 -6.91 -3.39
N ILE A 60 -2.45 -5.67 -3.79
CA ILE A 60 -1.11 -5.08 -3.86
C ILE A 60 -0.51 -4.93 -2.44
N PRO A 61 0.82 -5.02 -2.27
CA PRO A 61 1.50 -4.88 -0.97
C PRO A 61 1.37 -3.46 -0.39
N TYR A 62 0.25 -3.15 0.27
CA TYR A 62 0.04 -1.79 0.79
C TYR A 62 1.04 -1.29 1.83
N LYS A 63 1.77 -2.19 2.52
CA LYS A 63 2.82 -1.75 3.45
C LYS A 63 3.93 -0.97 2.75
N VAL A 64 4.22 -1.30 1.48
CA VAL A 64 5.19 -0.55 0.66
C VAL A 64 4.67 0.88 0.44
N PHE A 65 3.38 1.03 0.12
CA PHE A 65 2.74 2.33 -0.05
C PHE A 65 2.66 3.13 1.26
N THR A 66 2.50 2.47 2.42
CA THR A 66 2.54 3.18 3.71
C THR A 66 3.92 3.75 4.02
N ILE A 67 4.99 3.00 3.68
CA ILE A 67 6.37 3.47 3.85
C ILE A 67 6.65 4.61 2.85
N ALA A 68 6.21 4.48 1.60
CA ALA A 68 6.35 5.52 0.59
C ALA A 68 5.62 6.81 0.99
N ALA A 69 4.39 6.71 1.52
CA ALA A 69 3.62 7.85 2.02
C ALA A 69 4.35 8.59 3.15
N GLY A 70 5.00 7.83 4.04
CA GLY A 70 5.85 8.38 5.09
C GLY A 70 7.09 9.08 4.54
N ALA A 71 7.81 8.43 3.63
CA ALA A 71 9.03 8.97 3.02
C ALA A 71 8.76 10.27 2.25
N MET A 72 7.62 10.35 1.55
CA MET A 72 7.20 11.53 0.80
C MET A 72 6.47 12.57 1.67
N SER A 73 6.42 12.38 2.99
CA SER A 73 5.77 13.30 3.94
C SER A 73 4.31 13.65 3.60
N MET A 74 3.55 12.67 3.11
CA MET A 74 2.13 12.85 2.82
C MET A 74 1.37 13.27 4.08
N THR A 75 0.43 14.20 3.96
CA THR A 75 -0.37 14.64 5.12
C THR A 75 -1.06 13.45 5.81
N MET A 76 -0.88 13.38 7.13
CA MET A 76 -1.28 12.21 7.93
C MET A 76 -2.79 11.95 7.88
N LEU A 77 -3.60 13.01 7.82
CA LEU A 77 -5.06 12.90 7.84
C LEU A 77 -5.62 12.15 6.61
N PRO A 78 -5.35 12.57 5.36
CA PRO A 78 -5.79 11.81 4.18
C PRO A 78 -5.15 10.43 4.11
N PHE A 79 -3.91 10.24 4.59
CA PHE A 79 -3.29 8.92 4.67
C PHE A 79 -4.09 7.96 5.56
N VAL A 80 -4.43 8.39 6.80
CA VAL A 80 -5.19 7.57 7.75
C VAL A 80 -6.59 7.28 7.22
N LEU A 81 -7.27 8.28 6.64
CA LEU A 81 -8.59 8.10 6.06
C LEU A 81 -8.57 7.12 4.88
N ALA A 82 -7.68 7.31 3.91
CA ALA A 82 -7.53 6.41 2.77
C ALA A 82 -7.23 4.97 3.22
N SER A 83 -6.33 4.84 4.19
CA SER A 83 -5.93 3.55 4.77
C SER A 83 -7.09 2.86 5.50
N LEU A 84 -7.81 3.60 6.35
CA LEU A 84 -8.93 3.09 7.13
C LEU A 84 -10.06 2.61 6.21
N ILE A 85 -10.41 3.42 5.20
CA ILE A 85 -11.49 3.10 4.26
C ILE A 85 -11.06 1.93 3.36
N GLY A 86 -9.88 2.00 2.72
CA GLY A 86 -9.42 0.95 1.81
C GLY A 86 -9.25 -0.41 2.51
N ARG A 87 -8.59 -0.42 3.68
CA ARG A 87 -8.40 -1.66 4.47
C ARG A 87 -9.68 -2.13 5.13
N GLY A 88 -10.47 -1.22 5.68
CA GLY A 88 -11.78 -1.53 6.24
C GLY A 88 -12.66 -2.20 5.21
N MET A 89 -12.87 -1.57 4.05
CA MET A 89 -13.67 -2.13 2.97
C MET A 89 -13.20 -3.52 2.56
N ARG A 90 -11.89 -3.74 2.35
CA ARG A 90 -11.38 -5.06 2.00
C ARG A 90 -11.71 -6.11 3.05
N PHE A 91 -11.42 -5.85 4.32
CA PHE A 91 -11.66 -6.85 5.37
C PHE A 91 -13.15 -7.10 5.62
N PHE A 92 -13.97 -6.06 5.63
CA PHE A 92 -15.42 -6.20 5.82
C PHE A 92 -16.10 -6.85 4.61
N LEU A 93 -15.66 -6.57 3.38
CA LEU A 93 -16.18 -7.24 2.19
C LEU A 93 -15.83 -8.73 2.20
N VAL A 94 -14.57 -9.08 2.44
CA VAL A 94 -14.15 -10.49 2.49
C VAL A 94 -14.89 -11.22 3.62
N ALA A 95 -14.95 -10.66 4.82
CA ALA A 95 -15.67 -11.25 5.94
C ALA A 95 -17.18 -11.36 5.68
N GLY A 96 -17.81 -10.33 5.09
CA GLY A 96 -19.22 -10.34 4.73
C GLY A 96 -19.55 -11.37 3.66
N MET A 97 -18.70 -11.51 2.64
CA MET A 97 -18.84 -12.55 1.61
C MET A 97 -18.70 -13.95 2.19
N MET A 98 -17.75 -14.17 3.12
CA MET A 98 -17.60 -15.45 3.82
C MET A 98 -18.83 -15.75 4.70
N ALA A 99 -19.32 -14.75 5.44
CA ALA A 99 -20.47 -14.92 6.32
C ALA A 99 -21.78 -15.23 5.56
N LEU A 100 -21.97 -14.64 4.38
CA LEU A 100 -23.18 -14.86 3.56
C LEU A 100 -23.08 -16.10 2.66
N GLY A 101 -21.86 -16.49 2.26
CA GLY A 101 -21.63 -17.50 1.22
C GLY A 101 -21.25 -18.90 1.71
N GLY A 102 -20.95 -19.07 3.00
CA GLY A 102 -20.56 -20.36 3.60
C GLY A 102 -19.30 -21.00 2.97
N GLU A 103 -19.10 -22.30 3.19
CA GLU A 103 -17.89 -23.05 2.80
C GLU A 103 -17.56 -22.96 1.29
N LYS A 104 -18.59 -22.87 0.43
CA LYS A 104 -18.39 -22.74 -1.03
C LYS A 104 -17.75 -21.41 -1.42
N MET A 105 -18.12 -20.33 -0.74
CA MET A 105 -17.58 -18.98 -1.02
C MET A 105 -16.18 -18.82 -0.44
N GLU A 106 -15.90 -19.44 0.70
CA GLU A 106 -14.55 -19.48 1.30
C GLU A 106 -13.54 -20.16 0.37
N ALA A 107 -13.86 -21.34 -0.14
CA ALA A 107 -12.99 -22.07 -1.08
C ALA A 107 -12.75 -21.28 -2.38
N ALA A 108 -13.78 -20.59 -2.89
CA ALA A 108 -13.65 -19.72 -4.06
C ALA A 108 -12.75 -18.51 -3.74
N LEU A 109 -12.99 -17.80 -2.64
CA LEU A 109 -12.19 -16.63 -2.22
C LEU A 109 -10.72 -16.98 -2.08
N HIS A 110 -10.38 -18.06 -1.39
CA HIS A 110 -9.00 -18.51 -1.25
C HIS A 110 -8.32 -18.71 -2.60
N LYS A 111 -8.99 -19.41 -3.53
CA LYS A 111 -8.42 -19.70 -4.86
C LYS A 111 -8.20 -18.44 -5.70
N TYR A 112 -9.10 -17.46 -5.65
CA TYR A 112 -8.97 -16.22 -6.43
C TYR A 112 -8.00 -15.23 -5.78
N VAL A 113 -8.05 -15.06 -4.46
CA VAL A 113 -7.16 -14.13 -3.74
C VAL A 113 -5.70 -14.58 -3.83
N ASP A 114 -5.40 -15.88 -3.68
CA ASP A 114 -4.03 -16.38 -3.84
C ASP A 114 -3.52 -16.17 -5.26
N ARG A 115 -4.33 -16.48 -6.27
CA ARG A 115 -3.94 -16.28 -7.68
C ARG A 115 -3.66 -14.82 -7.99
N LEU A 116 -4.53 -13.91 -7.56
CA LEU A 116 -4.34 -12.46 -7.77
C LEU A 116 -3.13 -11.94 -6.98
N GLY A 117 -2.91 -12.42 -5.76
CA GLY A 117 -1.76 -12.09 -4.95
C GLY A 117 -0.45 -12.48 -5.63
N TRP A 118 -0.32 -13.75 -6.03
CA TRP A 118 0.85 -14.25 -6.74
C TRP A 118 1.04 -13.61 -8.12
N ALA A 119 -0.04 -13.34 -8.86
CA ALA A 119 0.04 -12.62 -10.12
C ALA A 119 0.58 -11.20 -9.94
N THR A 120 0.15 -10.50 -8.89
CA THR A 120 0.65 -9.15 -8.57
C THR A 120 2.14 -9.17 -8.21
N VAL A 121 2.57 -10.13 -7.39
CA VAL A 121 4.00 -10.31 -7.04
C VAL A 121 4.83 -10.66 -8.27
N GLY A 122 4.33 -11.56 -9.12
CA GLY A 122 4.98 -11.94 -10.37
C GLY A 122 5.12 -10.78 -11.35
N LEU A 123 4.05 -9.99 -11.55
CA LEU A 123 4.08 -8.78 -12.37
C LEU A 123 5.05 -7.73 -11.83
N ALA A 124 5.04 -7.50 -10.51
CA ALA A 124 5.98 -6.57 -9.89
C ALA A 124 7.43 -7.02 -10.10
N GLY A 125 7.72 -8.32 -9.94
CA GLY A 125 9.04 -8.89 -10.21
C GLY A 125 9.45 -8.79 -11.68
N ALA A 126 8.53 -9.06 -12.60
CA ALA A 126 8.77 -8.94 -14.04
C ALA A 126 9.06 -7.49 -14.46
N CYS A 127 8.30 -6.52 -13.96
CA CYS A 127 8.58 -5.10 -14.18
C CYS A 127 9.96 -4.70 -13.65
N LEU A 128 10.33 -5.19 -12.47
CA LEU A 128 11.64 -4.93 -11.87
C LEU A 128 12.78 -5.48 -12.74
N LEU A 129 12.62 -6.68 -13.30
CA LEU A 129 13.60 -7.30 -14.20
C LEU A 129 13.74 -6.59 -15.56
N VAL A 130 12.66 -6.01 -16.09
CA VAL A 130 12.71 -5.25 -17.36
C VAL A 130 13.40 -3.89 -17.19
N TYR A 131 13.36 -3.33 -15.98
CA TYR A 131 13.96 -2.03 -15.65
C TYR A 131 15.39 -2.12 -15.08
N LEU A 132 15.88 -3.32 -14.77
CA LEU A 132 17.24 -3.59 -14.28
C LEU A 132 18.22 -3.78 -15.46
#